data_AF-A0A3D2VME2-F1
#
_entry.id   AF-A0A3D2VME2-F1
#
_cell.length_a   1.000
_cell.length_b   1.000
_cell.length_c   1.000
_cell.angle_alpha   90.00
_cell.angle_beta   90.00
_cell.angle_gamma   90.00
#
_symmetry.space_group_name_H-M   'P 1'
#
loop_
_entity.id
_entity.type
_entity.pdbx_description
1 polymer ?
#
loop_
_entity_poly.entity_id
_entity_poly.type
_entity_poly.pdbx_seq_one_letter_code
_entity_poly.pdbx_strand_id
1 'polypeptide(L)'
;GVDLPMRAVREQIASAIDIVIHMSRFRDGSRRVTDISEVVGLEGDVITMQHIFRFDHGMGFDSESGQTLGRLKSTGLRPYAETKLIAQGVQVADRLFMPEPLSGS
;
A
#
# COMPACT_ATOMS: atom_id res chain seq x y z
N GLY A 1 -24.93 17.06 -23.06
CA GLY A 1 -24.54 16.64 -21.70
C GLY A 1 -23.11 17.07 -21.49
N VAL A 2 -22.76 17.61 -20.33
CA VAL A 2 -21.36 17.98 -20.03
C VAL A 2 -20.61 16.69 -19.79
N ASP A 3 -19.78 16.31 -20.75
CA ASP A 3 -18.78 15.26 -20.56
C ASP A 3 -17.81 15.81 -19.52
N LEU A 4 -17.87 15.32 -18.27
CA LEU A 4 -16.83 15.68 -17.30
C LEU A 4 -15.52 15.18 -17.91
N PRO A 5 -14.52 16.06 -18.13
CA PRO A 5 -13.26 15.62 -18.68
C PRO A 5 -12.73 14.51 -17.78
N MET A 6 -12.47 13.32 -18.33
CA MET A 6 -12.01 12.16 -17.52
C MET A 6 -10.81 12.54 -16.64
N ARG A 7 -10.00 13.50 -17.08
CA ARG A 7 -8.93 14.12 -16.32
C ARG A 7 -9.40 14.77 -15.02
N ALA A 8 -10.45 15.60 -15.04
CA ALA A 8 -10.98 16.27 -13.85
C ALA A 8 -11.47 15.25 -12.80
N VAL A 9 -12.09 14.16 -13.25
CA VAL A 9 -12.49 13.06 -12.35
C VAL A 9 -11.28 12.39 -11.73
N ARG A 10 -10.23 12.13 -12.51
CA ARG A 10 -8.97 11.54 -12.03
C ARG A 10 -8.24 12.47 -11.05
N GLU A 11 -8.24 13.77 -11.30
CA GLU A 11 -7.67 14.79 -10.40
C GLU A 11 -8.43 14.81 -9.06
N GLN A 12 -9.76 14.71 -9.09
CA GLN A 12 -10.56 14.59 -7.88
C GLN A 12 -10.26 13.29 -7.11
N ILE A 13 -10.15 12.15 -7.80
CA ILE A 13 -9.82 10.87 -7.15
C ILE A 13 -8.42 10.94 -6.51
N ALA A 14 -7.43 11.41 -7.26
CA ALA A 14 -6.04 11.47 -6.79
C ALA A 14 -5.84 12.43 -5.61
N SER A 15 -6.64 13.50 -5.52
CA SER A 15 -6.59 14.43 -4.38
C SER A 15 -7.40 13.97 -3.17
N ALA A 16 -8.41 13.11 -3.37
CA ALA A 16 -9.30 12.64 -2.30
C ALA A 16 -8.81 11.36 -1.61
N ILE A 17 -7.96 10.58 -2.26
CA ILE A 17 -7.46 9.30 -1.72
C ILE A 17 -6.00 9.46 -1.32
N ASP A 18 -5.71 9.35 -0.02
CA ASP A 18 -4.34 9.36 0.49
C ASP A 18 -3.68 7.98 0.39
N ILE A 19 -4.34 6.95 0.93
CA ILE A 19 -3.79 5.60 1.08
C ILE A 19 -4.75 4.57 0.50
N VAL A 20 -4.20 3.57 -0.19
CA VAL A 20 -4.92 2.39 -0.67
C VAL A 20 -4.33 1.14 -0.01
N ILE A 21 -5.21 0.35 0.60
CA ILE A 21 -4.85 -0.92 1.24
C ILE A 21 -5.40 -2.05 0.37
N HIS A 22 -4.52 -2.76 -0.31
CA HIS A 22 -4.90 -3.92 -1.10
C HIS A 22 -4.88 -5.18 -0.24
N MET A 23 -5.94 -5.97 -0.32
CA MET A 23 -6.05 -7.26 0.35
C MET A 23 -6.28 -8.36 -0.67
N SER A 24 -5.73 -9.54 -0.42
CA SER A 24 -5.97 -10.73 -1.23
C SER A 24 -6.34 -11.91 -0.36
N ARG A 25 -7.11 -12.85 -0.94
CA ARG A 25 -7.38 -14.15 -0.33
C ARG A 25 -6.28 -15.13 -0.75
N PHE A 26 -5.62 -15.73 0.23
CA PHE A 26 -4.56 -16.70 0.03
C PHE A 26 -5.11 -18.12 -0.08
N ARG A 27 -4.26 -19.04 -0.51
CA ARG A 27 -4.62 -20.46 -0.71
C ARG A 27 -5.01 -21.16 0.59
N ASP A 28 -4.42 -20.73 1.70
CA ASP A 28 -4.78 -21.16 3.06
C ASP A 28 -6.15 -20.61 3.54
N GLY A 29 -6.86 -19.89 2.67
CA GLY A 29 -8.16 -19.28 2.96
C GLY A 29 -8.09 -17.96 3.72
N SER A 30 -6.91 -17.56 4.22
CA SER A 30 -6.73 -16.30 4.94
C SER A 30 -6.89 -15.10 4.00
N ARG A 31 -7.44 -13.99 4.51
CA ARG A 31 -7.38 -12.69 3.84
C ARG A 31 -6.27 -11.87 4.49
N ARG A 32 -5.30 -11.43 3.71
CA ARG A 32 -4.18 -10.61 4.22
C ARG A 32 -4.01 -9.37 3.36
N VAL A 33 -3.52 -8.31 3.99
CA VAL A 33 -3.06 -7.12 3.28
C VAL A 33 -1.81 -7.50 2.51
N THR A 34 -1.82 -7.26 1.21
CA THR A 34 -0.70 -7.57 0.30
C THR A 34 0.13 -6.35 -0.05
N ASP A 35 -0.48 -5.17 0.03
CA ASP A 35 0.15 -3.92 -0.34
C ASP A 35 -0.55 -2.76 0.37
N ILE A 36 0.25 -1.82 0.87
CA ILE A 36 -0.21 -0.52 1.35
C ILE A 36 0.54 0.52 0.54
N SER A 37 -0.20 1.31 -0.21
CA SER A 37 0.36 2.30 -1.13
C SER A 37 -0.24 3.68 -0.89
N GLU A 38 0.57 4.71 -1.11
CA GLU A 38 0.11 6.10 -1.14
C GLU A 38 -0.12 6.54 -2.57
N VAL A 39 -1.21 7.28 -2.79
CA VAL A 39 -1.44 7.97 -4.06
C VAL A 39 -0.58 9.22 -4.06
N VAL A 40 0.34 9.32 -5.03
CA VAL A 40 1.26 10.48 -5.13
C VAL A 40 0.73 11.56 -6.07
N GLY A 41 -0.28 11.24 -6.89
CA GLY A 41 -0.91 12.17 -7.80
C GLY A 41 -1.17 11.57 -9.17
N LEU A 42 -0.98 12.39 -10.20
CA LEU A 42 -1.18 12.03 -11.60
C LEU A 42 0.09 12.27 -12.42
N GLU A 43 0.48 11.27 -13.20
CA GLU A 43 1.41 11.43 -14.30
C GLU A 43 0.64 11.36 -15.62
N GLY A 44 0.46 12.50 -16.29
CA GLY A 44 -0.48 12.61 -17.40
C GLY A 44 -1.92 12.34 -16.92
N ASP A 45 -2.51 11.23 -17.37
CA ASP A 45 -3.86 10.76 -16.97
C ASP A 45 -3.81 9.47 -16.12
N VAL A 46 -2.62 9.04 -15.69
CA VAL A 46 -2.43 7.83 -14.88
C VAL A 46 -2.28 8.21 -13.42
N ILE A 47 -3.07 7.58 -12.54
CA ILE A 47 -2.89 7.71 -11.09
C ILE A 47 -1.63 6.96 -10.72
N THR A 48 -0.67 7.70 -10.17
CA THR A 48 0.61 7.14 -9.73
C THR A 48 0.55 6.89 -8.24
N MET A 49 1.13 5.76 -7.84
CA MET A 49 1.15 5.31 -6.45
C MET A 49 2.53 4.82 -6.07
N GLN A 50 2.86 4.94 -4.79
CA GLN A 50 4.10 4.44 -4.23
C GLN A 50 3.84 3.43 -3.12
N HIS A 51 4.57 2.33 -3.13
CA HIS A 51 4.42 1.27 -2.14
C HIS A 51 5.11 1.65 -0.83
N ILE A 52 4.37 1.64 0.28
CA ILE A 52 4.88 1.87 1.64
C ILE A 52 5.16 0.53 2.31
N PHE A 53 4.26 -0.44 2.13
CA PHE A 53 4.43 -1.80 2.61
C PHE A 53 4.09 -2.80 1.52
N ARG A 54 4.88 -3.87 1.44
CA ARG A 54 4.69 -4.97 0.49
C ARG A 54 4.70 -6.29 1.23
N PHE A 55 3.80 -7.19 0.85
CA PHE A 55 3.79 -8.53 1.40
C PHE A 55 4.92 -9.37 0.80
N ASP A 56 5.67 -10.03 1.67
CA ASP A 56 6.77 -10.91 1.29
C ASP A 56 6.25 -12.29 0.88
N HIS A 57 5.98 -12.44 -0.42
CA HIS A 57 5.58 -13.71 -1.01
C HIS A 57 6.73 -14.74 -1.05
N GLY A 58 7.99 -14.31 -0.96
CA GLY A 58 9.16 -15.19 -1.03
C GLY A 58 9.37 -16.03 0.24
N MET A 59 8.68 -15.71 1.34
CA MET A 59 8.68 -16.53 2.56
C MET A 59 7.94 -17.85 2.40
N GLY A 60 7.20 -18.05 1.30
CA GLY A 60 6.57 -19.33 0.97
C GLY A 60 5.40 -19.71 1.87
N PHE A 61 5.22 -21.02 2.01
CA PHE A 61 4.15 -21.65 2.78
C PHE A 61 4.70 -22.80 3.63
N ASP A 62 4.04 -23.05 4.75
CA ASP A 62 4.31 -24.20 5.59
C ASP A 62 3.85 -25.49 4.88
N SER A 63 4.74 -26.48 4.77
CA SER A 63 4.48 -27.68 3.98
C SER A 63 3.47 -28.64 4.60
N GLU A 64 3.29 -28.60 5.92
CA GLU A 64 2.38 -29.51 6.64
C GLU A 64 0.98 -28.91 6.75
N SER A 65 0.89 -27.66 7.22
CA SER A 65 -0.37 -26.95 7.44
C SER A 65 -0.89 -26.21 6.20
N GLY A 66 -0.04 -25.98 5.20
CA GLY A 66 -0.38 -25.16 4.02
C GLY A 66 -0.47 -23.66 4.32
N GLN A 67 -0.12 -23.23 5.54
CA GLN A 67 -0.24 -21.84 5.97
C GLN A 67 0.73 -20.92 5.21
N THR A 68 0.25 -19.75 4.80
CA THR A 68 1.10 -18.70 4.22
C THR A 68 2.03 -18.10 5.28
N LEU A 69 3.33 -18.09 5.02
CA LEU A 69 4.35 -17.59 5.97
C LEU A 69 4.71 -16.11 5.78
N GLY A 70 4.35 -15.52 4.64
CA GLY A 70 4.64 -14.12 4.34
C GLY A 70 4.01 -13.12 5.30
N ARG A 71 4.64 -11.94 5.37
CA ARG A 71 4.18 -10.77 6.15
C ARG A 71 4.39 -9.49 5.35
N LEU A 72 3.68 -8.42 5.74
CA LEU A 72 4.01 -7.08 5.26
C LEU A 72 5.40 -6.67 5.73
N LYS A 73 6.18 -6.11 4.82
CA LYS A 73 7.50 -5.53 5.02
C LYS A 73 7.49 -4.10 4.55
N SER A 74 8.12 -3.20 5.31
CA SER A 74 8.26 -1.81 4.89
C SER A 74 9.22 -1.70 3.70
N THR A 75 8.88 -0.85 2.74
CA THR A 75 9.76 -0.51 1.61
C THR A 75 10.86 0.49 2.00
N GLY A 76 10.80 1.07 3.20
CA GLY A 76 11.64 2.18 3.60
C GLY A 76 11.05 3.55 3.27
N LEU A 77 9.95 3.59 2.52
CA LEU A 77 9.34 4.85 2.09
C LEU A 77 8.49 5.43 3.22
N ARG A 78 8.72 6.70 3.52
CA ARG A 78 7.95 7.47 4.49
C ARG A 78 6.81 8.22 3.77
N PRO A 79 5.53 7.97 4.11
CA PRO A 79 4.42 8.52 3.35
C PRO A 79 4.14 9.99 3.69
N TYR A 80 3.70 10.77 2.70
CA TYR A 80 3.30 12.17 2.91
C TYR A 80 2.07 12.27 3.84
N ALA A 81 1.16 11.29 3.75
CA ALA A 81 -0.02 11.16 4.59
C ALA A 81 0.32 11.07 6.09
N GLU A 82 1.55 10.73 6.48
CA GLU A 82 1.96 10.73 7.89
C GLU A 82 1.77 12.09 8.56
N THR A 83 2.03 13.19 7.85
CA THR A 83 1.81 14.54 8.39
C THR A 83 0.34 14.77 8.73
N LYS A 84 -0.57 14.30 7.88
CA LYS A 84 -2.02 14.36 8.12
C LYS A 84 -2.43 13.46 9.30
N LEU A 85 -1.85 12.27 9.41
CA LEU A 85 -2.08 11.36 10.54
C LEU A 85 -1.67 12.00 11.86
N ILE A 86 -0.46 12.57 11.92
CA ILE A 86 0.06 13.27 13.11
C ILE A 86 -0.85 14.46 13.48
N ALA A 87 -1.29 15.25 12.50
CA ALA A 87 -2.20 16.37 12.72
C ALA A 87 -3.56 15.93 13.30
N GLN A 88 -3.99 14.70 13.04
CA GLN A 88 -5.19 14.07 13.62
C GLN A 88 -4.90 13.33 14.95
N GLY A 89 -3.70 13.51 15.52
CA GLY A 89 -3.29 12.91 16.79
C GLY A 89 -2.83 11.46 16.68
N VAL A 90 -2.70 10.91 15.47
CA VAL A 90 -2.18 9.56 15.26
C VAL A 90 -0.65 9.61 15.30
N GLN A 91 -0.09 9.04 16.36
CA GLN A 91 1.37 8.88 16.48
C GLN A 91 1.82 7.67 15.68
N VAL A 92 2.82 7.86 14.83
CA VAL A 92 3.44 6.79 14.04
C VAL A 92 4.88 6.65 14.49
N ALA A 93 5.30 5.44 14.84
CA ALA A 93 6.67 5.20 15.27
C ALA A 93 7.61 5.22 14.06
N ASP A 94 8.74 5.94 14.14
CA ASP A 94 9.73 6.04 13.05
C ASP A 94 10.16 4.67 12.51
N ARG A 95 10.33 3.69 13.42
CA ARG A 95 10.74 2.32 13.09
C ARG A 95 9.78 1.59 12.15
N LEU A 96 8.54 2.07 12.03
CA LEU A 96 7.52 1.45 11.18
C LEU A 96 7.91 1.51 9.69
N PHE A 97 8.67 2.53 9.30
CA PHE A 97 9.11 2.72 7.92
C PHE A 97 10.59 2.37 7.70
N MET A 98 11.21 1.60 8.60
CA MET A 98 12.57 1.11 8.36
C MET A 98 12.55 0.03 7.27
N PRO A 99 13.41 0.14 6.23
CA PRO A 99 13.36 -0.78 5.10
C PRO A 99 13.60 -2.23 5.55
N GLU A 100 12.72 -3.12 5.09
CA GLU A 100 12.83 -4.56 5.27
C GLU A 100 12.93 -5.24 3.89
N PRO A 101 14.04 -5.93 3.57
CA PRO A 101 14.21 -6.55 2.27
C PRO A 101 13.17 -7.67 2.05
N LEU A 102 12.59 -7.76 0.86
CA LEU A 102 11.74 -8.87 0.48
C LEU A 102 12.59 -10.13 0.28
N SER A 103 12.04 -11.30 0.59
CA SER A 103 12.76 -12.55 0.36
C SER A 103 12.91 -12.74 -1.16
N GLY A 104 14.15 -12.90 -1.62
CA GLY A 104 14.47 -13.10 -3.03
C GLY A 104 14.64 -11.82 -3.87
N SER A 105 14.68 -10.63 -3.25
CA SER A 105 15.11 -9.36 -3.88
C SER A 105 16.56 -9.01 -3.59
#